data_AF-A0AA36DT80-F1
#
_entry.id   AF-A0AA36DT80-F1
#
_cell.length_a   1.000
_cell.length_b   1.000
_cell.length_c   1.000
_cell.angle_alpha   90.00
_cell.angle_beta   90.00
_cell.angle_gamma   90.00
#
_symmetry.space_group_name_H-M   'P 1'
#
loop_
_entity.id
_entity.type
_entity.pdbx_description
1 polymer ?
#
loop_
_entity_poly.entity_id
_entity_poly.type
_entity_poly.pdbx_seq_one_letter_code
_entity_poly.pdbx_strand_id
1 'polypeptide(L)'
;MLRYIAEKDVSQKGVHPIIRYRIPETRMSYVFIFQRRNQRSDVYACRACKKKHNHHMVVRVVGNEIYDDPCKNHKCCPINASLDRANRIMYEACQKIKNTAELASTSVMEVWENTLQVAMTEETSREEVVAHFYQRGLATRRKSIQRAKSCHTDHSINWSCVPERYAKLSNGAAFLQELTPMYHLYFSDDTLRMACEQGIKALIGWYTQNLAGENG
;
A
#
# COMPACT_ATOMS: atom_id res chain seq x y z
N MET A 1 39.53 -5.09 -13.67
CA MET A 1 38.21 -5.33 -14.28
C MET A 1 37.16 -5.05 -13.24
N LEU A 2 36.29 -4.04 -13.45
CA LEU A 2 35.21 -3.74 -12.51
C LEU A 2 34.18 -4.87 -12.57
N ARG A 3 33.86 -5.48 -11.43
CA ARG A 3 32.80 -6.48 -11.32
C ARG A 3 31.50 -5.81 -10.92
N TYR A 4 30.44 -6.07 -11.67
CA TYR A 4 29.10 -5.55 -11.40
C TYR A 4 28.26 -6.63 -10.72
N ILE A 5 28.16 -6.60 -9.41
CA ILE A 5 27.40 -7.61 -8.65
C ILE A 5 25.98 -7.10 -8.40
N ALA A 6 24.99 -7.95 -8.72
CA ALA A 6 23.58 -7.67 -8.53
C ALA A 6 22.98 -8.56 -7.43
N GLU A 7 22.06 -7.99 -6.67
CA GLU A 7 21.24 -8.69 -5.69
C GLU A 7 20.04 -9.33 -6.39
N LYS A 8 19.78 -10.61 -6.12
CA LYS A 8 18.59 -11.30 -6.60
C LYS A 8 17.41 -11.02 -5.67
N ASP A 9 16.27 -10.74 -6.27
CA ASP A 9 15.03 -10.45 -5.55
C ASP A 9 13.85 -10.88 -6.44
N VAL A 10 12.62 -10.72 -5.95
CA VAL A 10 11.39 -10.94 -6.71
C VAL A 10 10.69 -9.61 -7.03
N SER A 11 9.84 -9.62 -8.05
CA SER A 11 9.01 -8.47 -8.38
C SER A 11 8.11 -8.12 -7.20
N GLN A 12 7.58 -6.89 -7.16
CA GLN A 12 6.70 -6.46 -6.07
C GLN A 12 5.49 -7.40 -5.86
N LYS A 13 5.03 -8.07 -6.91
CA LYS A 13 3.93 -9.06 -6.85
C LYS A 13 4.39 -10.49 -6.51
N GLY A 14 5.69 -10.72 -6.31
CA GLY A 14 6.28 -12.05 -6.10
C GLY A 14 6.36 -12.95 -7.33
N VAL A 15 5.90 -12.49 -8.50
CA VAL A 15 5.69 -13.36 -9.67
C VAL A 15 6.95 -13.57 -10.51
N HIS A 16 7.78 -12.53 -10.68
CA HIS A 16 8.88 -12.55 -11.64
C HIS A 16 10.21 -12.32 -10.93
N PRO A 17 11.25 -13.10 -11.24
CA PRO A 17 12.59 -12.82 -10.76
C PRO A 17 13.05 -11.44 -11.23
N ILE A 18 13.72 -10.72 -10.34
CA ILE A 18 14.37 -9.46 -10.66
C ILE A 18 15.81 -9.50 -10.15
N ILE A 19 16.60 -8.57 -10.66
CA ILE A 19 17.88 -8.22 -10.05
C ILE A 19 17.93 -6.73 -9.73
N ARG A 20 18.65 -6.39 -8.68
CA ARG A 20 18.92 -5.02 -8.28
C ARG A 20 20.41 -4.77 -8.34
N TYR A 21 20.81 -3.74 -9.07
CA TYR A 21 22.17 -3.24 -9.05
C TYR A 21 22.21 -1.94 -8.25
N ARG A 22 22.90 -1.95 -7.11
CA ARG A 22 23.17 -0.75 -6.31
C ARG A 22 24.35 -0.02 -6.94
N ILE A 23 24.13 1.25 -7.29
CA ILE A 23 25.19 2.08 -7.86
C ILE A 23 26.18 2.41 -6.72
N PRO A 24 27.47 2.04 -6.85
CA PRO A 24 28.48 2.26 -5.83
C PRO A 24 28.47 3.70 -5.32
N GLU A 25 28.71 3.88 -4.02
CA GLU A 25 28.79 5.20 -3.36
C GLU A 25 27.50 6.04 -3.42
N THR A 26 26.38 5.46 -3.86
CA THR A 26 25.09 6.14 -3.90
C THR A 26 23.98 5.34 -3.21
N ARG A 27 22.88 6.03 -2.92
CA ARG A 27 21.60 5.44 -2.48
C ARG A 27 20.73 4.93 -3.66
N MET A 28 21.25 5.01 -4.87
CA MET A 28 20.48 4.81 -6.09
C MET A 28 20.69 3.38 -6.62
N SER A 29 19.66 2.84 -7.26
CA SER A 29 19.71 1.49 -7.82
C SER A 29 18.94 1.39 -9.14
N TYR A 30 19.39 0.49 -10.00
CA TYR A 30 18.61 0.02 -11.13
C TYR A 30 17.96 -1.33 -10.80
N VAL A 31 16.71 -1.49 -11.23
CA VAL A 31 15.94 -2.72 -11.07
C VAL A 31 15.66 -3.30 -12.44
N PHE A 32 16.06 -4.54 -12.65
CA PHE A 32 15.88 -5.26 -13.90
C PHE A 32 14.98 -6.47 -13.70
N ILE A 33 14.07 -6.71 -14.63
CA ILE A 33 13.10 -7.80 -14.60
C ILE A 33 13.56 -8.88 -15.55
N PHE A 34 13.46 -10.15 -15.13
CA PHE A 34 13.80 -11.29 -15.97
C PHE A 34 13.02 -11.26 -17.29
N GLN A 35 13.73 -11.46 -18.40
CA GLN A 35 13.15 -11.48 -19.73
C GLN A 35 13.25 -12.85 -20.39
N ARG A 36 14.44 -13.45 -20.39
CA ARG A 36 14.67 -14.78 -20.99
C ARG A 36 15.94 -15.43 -20.44
N ARG A 37 16.02 -16.74 -20.59
CA ARG A 37 17.21 -17.55 -20.30
C ARG A 37 17.90 -17.94 -21.60
N ASN A 38 19.20 -17.72 -21.69
CA ASN A 38 20.05 -18.23 -22.78
C ASN A 38 20.92 -19.38 -22.25
N GLN A 39 21.59 -20.10 -23.17
CA GLN A 39 22.41 -21.27 -22.83
C GLN A 39 23.49 -21.01 -21.77
N ARG A 40 24.05 -19.80 -21.70
CA ARG A 40 25.16 -19.43 -20.80
C ARG A 40 24.88 -18.23 -19.89
N SER A 41 23.71 -17.60 -20.00
CA SER A 41 23.40 -16.36 -19.28
C SER A 41 21.90 -16.10 -19.22
N ASP A 42 21.44 -15.44 -18.16
CA ASP A 42 20.09 -14.89 -18.11
C ASP A 42 20.08 -13.43 -18.60
N VAL A 43 18.99 -13.02 -19.25
CA VAL A 43 18.80 -11.66 -19.74
C VAL A 43 17.73 -10.97 -18.91
N TYR A 44 18.07 -9.79 -18.39
CA TYR A 44 17.18 -8.95 -17.61
C TYR A 44 17.00 -7.59 -18.27
N ALA A 45 15.79 -7.03 -18.22
CA ALA A 45 15.45 -5.74 -18.81
C ALA A 45 15.17 -4.69 -17.73
N CYS A 46 15.68 -3.46 -17.91
CA CYS A 46 15.43 -2.38 -16.97
C CYS A 46 13.93 -2.07 -16.87
N ARG A 47 13.39 -2.17 -15.64
CA ARG A 47 11.96 -1.95 -15.35
C ARG A 47 11.49 -0.56 -15.79
N ALA A 48 12.29 0.47 -15.49
CA ALA A 48 11.91 1.85 -15.70
C ALA A 48 12.02 2.26 -17.18
N CYS A 49 13.08 1.84 -17.89
CA CYS A 49 13.21 2.07 -19.33
C CYS A 49 12.05 1.45 -20.11
N LYS A 50 11.71 0.19 -19.79
CA LYS A 50 10.60 -0.52 -20.44
C LYS A 50 9.26 0.20 -20.21
N LYS A 51 9.00 0.68 -18.99
CA LYS A 51 7.72 1.31 -18.63
C LYS A 51 7.55 2.74 -19.17
N LYS A 52 8.62 3.55 -19.17
CA LYS A 52 8.51 5.00 -19.42
C LYS A 52 8.88 5.42 -20.84
N HIS A 53 9.76 4.68 -21.52
CA HIS A 53 10.40 5.16 -22.76
C HIS A 53 10.28 4.18 -23.92
N ASN A 54 9.48 3.11 -23.77
CA ASN A 54 9.42 1.98 -24.69
C ASN A 54 10.83 1.49 -25.12
N HIS A 55 11.80 1.63 -24.21
CA HIS A 55 13.22 1.39 -24.45
C HIS A 55 13.63 0.14 -23.69
N HIS A 56 14.27 -0.78 -24.40
CA HIS A 56 14.69 -2.07 -23.85
C HIS A 56 16.17 -2.06 -23.54
N MET A 57 16.55 -1.28 -22.51
CA MET A 57 17.88 -1.46 -21.90
C MET A 57 17.90 -2.83 -21.22
N VAL A 58 18.83 -3.70 -21.64
CA VAL A 58 18.97 -5.06 -21.14
C VAL A 58 20.39 -5.32 -20.66
N VAL A 59 20.52 -6.25 -19.71
CA VAL A 59 21.79 -6.73 -19.18
C VAL A 59 21.84 -8.26 -19.24
N ARG A 60 23.05 -8.80 -19.44
CA ARG A 60 23.34 -10.23 -19.34
C ARG A 60 23.91 -10.54 -17.95
N VAL A 61 23.40 -11.59 -17.34
CA VAL A 61 23.72 -11.97 -15.96
C VAL A 61 24.14 -13.43 -15.93
N VAL A 62 25.25 -13.72 -15.26
CA VAL A 62 25.72 -15.09 -14.98
C VAL A 62 25.88 -15.22 -13.48
N GLY A 63 25.11 -16.11 -12.85
CA GLY A 63 25.02 -16.15 -11.39
C GLY A 63 24.44 -14.83 -10.86
N ASN A 64 25.30 -14.00 -10.26
CA ASN A 64 24.96 -12.66 -9.75
C ASN A 64 25.78 -11.54 -10.41
N GLU A 65 26.61 -11.86 -11.40
CA GLU A 65 27.49 -10.90 -12.06
C GLU A 65 26.86 -10.40 -13.36
N ILE A 66 26.83 -9.08 -13.52
CA ILE A 66 26.41 -8.40 -14.74
C ILE A 66 27.65 -8.22 -15.63
N TYR A 67 27.53 -8.67 -16.89
CA TYR A 67 28.66 -8.70 -17.82
C TYR A 67 29.07 -7.33 -18.35
N ASP A 68 28.08 -6.48 -18.64
CA ASP A 68 28.27 -5.13 -19.19
C ASP A 68 27.90 -4.09 -18.12
N ASP A 69 28.42 -2.86 -18.26
CA ASP A 69 28.12 -1.76 -17.34
C ASP A 69 26.59 -1.53 -17.23
N PRO A 70 25.98 -1.83 -16.07
CA PRO A 70 24.54 -1.74 -15.87
C PRO A 70 24.05 -0.30 -15.79
N CYS A 71 24.92 0.70 -15.78
CA CYS A 71 24.56 2.12 -15.73
C CYS A 71 24.52 2.79 -17.12
N LYS A 72 25.06 2.14 -18.16
CA LYS A 72 25.08 2.71 -19.52
C LYS A 72 23.75 2.54 -20.25
N ASN A 73 23.48 3.44 -21.19
CA ASN A 73 22.36 3.36 -22.15
C ASN A 73 20.94 3.36 -21.54
N HIS A 74 20.80 3.82 -20.30
CA HIS A 74 19.48 4.07 -19.71
C HIS A 74 18.90 5.39 -20.20
N LYS A 75 17.59 5.40 -20.44
CA LYS A 75 16.79 6.62 -20.62
C LYS A 75 16.04 7.03 -19.34
N CYS A 76 16.14 6.21 -18.29
CA CYS A 76 15.49 6.45 -17.01
C CYS A 76 16.51 6.87 -15.94
N CYS A 77 16.03 7.56 -14.91
CA CYS A 77 16.80 7.75 -13.68
C CYS A 77 16.74 6.49 -12.80
N PRO A 78 17.81 6.17 -12.07
CA PRO A 78 17.78 5.13 -11.06
C PRO A 78 16.82 5.51 -9.92
N ILE A 79 16.46 4.54 -9.08
CA ILE A 79 15.52 4.75 -7.96
C ILE A 79 16.26 4.72 -6.63
N ASN A 80 15.75 5.42 -5.62
CA ASN A 80 16.26 5.32 -4.26
C ASN A 80 15.94 3.92 -3.69
N ALA A 81 16.96 3.19 -3.25
CA ALA A 81 16.84 1.82 -2.77
C ALA A 81 15.95 1.72 -1.52
N SER A 82 16.21 2.58 -0.54
CA SER A 82 15.49 2.66 0.74
C SER A 82 14.01 3.04 0.54
N LEU A 83 13.72 3.95 -0.41
CA LEU A 83 12.34 4.29 -0.78
C LEU A 83 11.61 3.13 -1.47
N ASP A 84 12.24 2.45 -2.44
CA ASP A 84 11.63 1.28 -3.09
C ASP A 84 11.39 0.17 -2.07
N ARG A 85 12.30 -0.02 -1.10
CA ARG A 85 12.13 -0.99 -0.02
C ARG A 85 10.96 -0.64 0.90
N ALA A 86 10.86 0.61 1.38
CA ALA A 86 9.71 1.06 2.16
C ALA A 86 8.37 0.86 1.43
N ASN A 87 8.35 1.08 0.10
CA ASN A 87 7.18 0.81 -0.72
C ASN A 87 6.82 -0.67 -0.82
N ARG A 88 7.80 -1.57 -0.84
CA ARG A 88 7.58 -3.03 -0.86
C ARG A 88 7.01 -3.53 0.46
N ILE A 89 7.59 -3.13 1.59
CA ILE A 89 7.09 -3.48 2.93
C ILE A 89 5.61 -3.10 3.06
N MET A 90 5.27 -1.86 2.67
CA MET A 90 3.87 -1.43 2.68
C MET A 90 2.98 -2.25 1.74
N TYR A 91 3.48 -2.55 0.53
CA TYR A 91 2.72 -3.34 -0.42
C TYR A 91 2.42 -4.74 0.12
N GLU A 92 3.41 -5.40 0.72
CA GLU A 92 3.25 -6.70 1.36
C GLU A 92 2.22 -6.64 2.50
N ALA A 93 2.27 -5.62 3.36
CA ALA A 93 1.27 -5.41 4.40
C ALA A 93 -0.15 -5.24 3.81
N CYS A 94 -0.30 -4.43 2.76
CA CYS A 94 -1.58 -4.29 2.06
C CYS A 94 -2.07 -5.59 1.40
N GLN A 95 -1.18 -6.40 0.84
CA GLN A 95 -1.55 -7.69 0.26
C GLN A 95 -2.02 -8.67 1.33
N LYS A 96 -1.34 -8.72 2.49
CA LYS A 96 -1.78 -9.53 3.65
C LYS A 96 -3.21 -9.16 4.06
N ILE A 97 -3.51 -7.87 4.19
CA ILE A 97 -4.88 -7.42 4.50
C ILE A 97 -5.88 -7.89 3.45
N LYS A 98 -5.56 -7.75 2.15
CA LYS A 98 -6.48 -8.17 1.08
C LYS A 98 -6.76 -9.66 1.07
N ASN A 99 -5.78 -10.47 1.47
CA ASN A 99 -5.87 -11.93 1.45
C ASN A 99 -6.40 -12.52 2.77
N THR A 100 -6.48 -11.73 3.84
CA THR A 100 -6.90 -12.18 5.18
C THR A 100 -8.02 -11.29 5.70
N ALA A 101 -9.25 -11.79 5.65
CA ALA A 101 -10.43 -11.03 6.08
C ALA A 101 -10.38 -10.61 7.55
N GLU A 102 -9.75 -11.39 8.44
CA GLU A 102 -9.63 -11.03 9.86
C GLU A 102 -8.87 -9.70 10.06
N LEU A 103 -7.84 -9.46 9.23
CA LEU A 103 -7.05 -8.22 9.26
C LEU A 103 -7.82 -6.99 8.76
N ALA A 104 -9.02 -7.18 8.19
CA ALA A 104 -9.91 -6.08 7.82
C ALA A 104 -10.55 -5.42 9.04
N SER A 105 -10.60 -6.10 10.19
CA SER A 105 -11.14 -5.51 11.43
C SER A 105 -10.09 -4.65 12.17
N THR A 106 -8.80 -4.96 12.02
CA THR A 106 -7.66 -4.27 12.64
C THR A 106 -7.63 -2.77 12.34
N SER A 107 -7.32 -1.92 13.32
CA SER A 107 -7.28 -0.47 13.10
C SER A 107 -6.19 -0.08 12.09
N VAL A 108 -6.40 1.04 11.37
CA VAL A 108 -5.39 1.51 10.40
C VAL A 108 -4.06 1.87 11.08
N MET A 109 -4.12 2.39 12.31
CA MET A 109 -2.94 2.74 13.09
C MET A 109 -2.15 1.49 13.48
N GLU A 110 -2.82 0.47 13.99
CA GLU A 110 -2.18 -0.80 14.37
C GLU A 110 -1.53 -1.50 13.16
N VAL A 111 -2.20 -1.50 11.99
CA VAL A 111 -1.58 -1.99 10.74
C VAL A 111 -0.31 -1.19 10.41
N TRP A 112 -0.36 0.14 10.55
CA TRP A 112 0.79 1.00 10.26
C TRP A 112 1.95 0.74 11.24
N GLU A 113 1.68 0.64 12.54
CA GLU A 113 2.66 0.35 13.59
C GLU A 113 3.33 -1.01 13.36
N ASN A 114 2.55 -2.04 13.07
CA ASN A 114 3.08 -3.37 12.74
C ASN A 114 3.97 -3.33 11.48
N THR A 115 3.56 -2.57 10.47
CA THR A 115 4.34 -2.40 9.23
C THR A 115 5.64 -1.63 9.49
N LEU A 116 5.58 -0.62 10.36
CA LEU A 116 6.75 0.16 10.79
C LEU A 116 7.72 -0.71 11.58
N GLN A 117 7.23 -1.59 12.46
CA GLN A 117 8.06 -2.51 13.21
C GLN A 117 8.86 -3.43 12.29
N VAL A 118 8.23 -3.96 11.21
CA VAL A 118 8.94 -4.73 10.18
C VAL A 118 10.07 -3.91 9.56
N ALA A 119 9.82 -2.65 9.20
CA ALA A 119 10.84 -1.76 8.67
C ALA A 119 11.97 -1.46 9.69
N MET A 120 11.66 -1.45 10.98
CA MET A 120 12.64 -1.26 12.06
C MET A 120 13.48 -2.52 12.32
N THR A 121 12.97 -3.71 12.04
CA THR A 121 13.73 -4.96 12.16
C THR A 121 14.64 -5.25 10.97
N GLU A 122 14.59 -4.43 9.92
CA GLU A 122 15.38 -4.63 8.70
C GLU A 122 16.84 -4.18 8.91
N GLU A 123 17.80 -5.11 8.75
CA GLU A 123 19.21 -4.87 9.10
C GLU A 123 19.89 -3.84 8.18
N THR A 124 19.54 -3.80 6.89
CA THR A 124 20.22 -2.95 5.91
C THR A 124 19.44 -1.65 5.68
N SER A 125 20.08 -0.50 5.92
CA SER A 125 19.51 0.84 5.68
C SER A 125 18.23 1.15 6.46
N ARG A 126 18.08 0.58 7.65
CA ARG A 126 16.95 0.76 8.58
C ARG A 126 16.49 2.21 8.71
N GLU A 127 17.40 3.11 9.08
CA GLU A 127 17.09 4.51 9.37
C GLU A 127 16.49 5.23 8.15
N GLU A 128 17.06 5.00 6.97
CA GLU A 128 16.56 5.60 5.73
C GLU A 128 15.21 5.02 5.31
N VAL A 129 15.01 3.70 5.46
CA VAL A 129 13.74 3.04 5.17
C VAL A 129 12.66 3.58 6.11
N VAL A 130 12.94 3.67 7.40
CA VAL A 130 12.05 4.21 8.44
C VAL A 130 11.73 5.68 8.19
N ALA A 131 12.70 6.50 7.78
CA ALA A 131 12.46 7.91 7.44
C ALA A 131 11.39 8.07 6.33
N HIS A 132 11.32 7.13 5.37
CA HIS A 132 10.29 7.13 4.34
C HIS A 132 8.88 6.76 4.84
N PHE A 133 8.74 6.20 6.05
CA PHE A 133 7.45 6.02 6.71
C PHE A 133 6.93 7.31 7.37
N TYR A 134 7.83 8.15 7.91
CA TYR A 134 7.45 9.34 8.68
C TYR A 134 7.20 10.61 7.86
N GLN A 135 7.87 10.83 6.71
CA GLN A 135 7.77 12.10 5.95
C GLN A 135 6.37 12.39 5.35
N ARG A 136 6.13 12.00 4.09
CA ARG A 136 4.81 12.05 3.42
C ARG A 136 4.06 10.70 3.53
N GLY A 137 4.63 9.79 4.32
CA GLY A 137 4.24 8.38 4.38
C GLY A 137 2.86 8.21 5.00
N LEU A 138 2.64 8.64 6.25
CA LEU A 138 1.43 8.27 7.00
C LEU A 138 0.12 8.52 6.25
N ALA A 139 -0.11 9.71 5.70
CA ALA A 139 -1.34 10.02 4.97
C ALA A 139 -1.52 9.15 3.70
N THR A 140 -0.44 8.98 2.92
CA THR A 140 -0.46 8.17 1.68
C THR A 140 -0.63 6.67 1.98
N ARG A 141 0.02 6.21 3.05
CA ARG A 141 0.00 4.82 3.52
C ARG A 141 -1.37 4.49 4.12
N ARG A 142 -1.95 5.37 4.93
CA ARG A 142 -3.33 5.29 5.44
C ARG A 142 -4.33 5.09 4.29
N LYS A 143 -4.28 5.91 3.24
CA LYS A 143 -5.15 5.73 2.06
C LYS A 143 -4.97 4.34 1.41
N SER A 144 -3.73 3.85 1.37
CA SER A 144 -3.43 2.52 0.80
C SER A 144 -3.94 1.38 1.68
N ILE A 145 -3.83 1.50 3.01
CA ILE A 145 -4.42 0.56 3.97
C ILE A 145 -5.94 0.56 3.85
N GLN A 146 -6.57 1.74 3.86
CA GLN A 146 -8.03 1.86 3.73
C GLN A 146 -8.54 1.20 2.44
N ARG A 147 -7.88 1.42 1.31
CA ARG A 147 -8.21 0.74 0.04
C ARG A 147 -7.96 -0.77 0.06
N ALA A 148 -7.02 -1.25 0.86
CA ALA A 148 -6.81 -2.69 1.03
C ALA A 148 -7.95 -3.30 1.85
N LYS A 149 -8.33 -2.64 2.94
CA LYS A 149 -9.45 -3.04 3.79
C LYS A 149 -10.79 -3.01 3.06
N SER A 150 -11.00 -2.02 2.18
CA SER A 150 -12.25 -1.89 1.43
C SER A 150 -12.53 -3.06 0.49
N CYS A 151 -11.52 -3.88 0.13
CA CYS A 151 -11.75 -5.12 -0.62
C CYS A 151 -12.65 -6.13 0.11
N HIS A 152 -12.80 -5.99 1.43
CA HIS A 152 -13.67 -6.81 2.26
C HIS A 152 -14.97 -6.10 2.65
N THR A 153 -15.14 -4.84 2.27
CA THR A 153 -16.37 -4.10 2.55
C THR A 153 -17.45 -4.56 1.57
N ASP A 154 -18.59 -4.94 2.12
CA ASP A 154 -19.79 -5.20 1.32
C ASP A 154 -20.30 -3.87 0.76
N HIS A 155 -19.97 -3.59 -0.51
CA HIS A 155 -20.36 -2.37 -1.19
C HIS A 155 -21.87 -2.27 -1.47
N SER A 156 -22.64 -3.35 -1.25
CA SER A 156 -24.10 -3.29 -1.26
C SER A 156 -24.67 -2.54 -0.05
N ILE A 157 -23.85 -2.41 1.01
CA ILE A 157 -24.20 -1.62 2.18
C ILE A 157 -23.93 -0.16 1.88
N ASN A 158 -24.99 0.58 1.69
CA ASN A 158 -24.95 2.02 1.54
C ASN A 158 -26.08 2.63 2.38
N TRP A 159 -26.13 3.96 2.44
CA TRP A 159 -27.12 4.64 3.27
C TRP A 159 -28.57 4.35 2.84
N SER A 160 -28.83 4.02 1.57
CA SER A 160 -30.16 3.61 1.08
C SER A 160 -30.43 2.10 1.19
N CYS A 161 -29.42 1.30 1.59
CA CYS A 161 -29.51 -0.14 1.76
C CYS A 161 -28.67 -0.57 2.98
N VAL A 162 -29.24 -0.40 4.18
CA VAL A 162 -28.65 -0.89 5.42
C VAL A 162 -29.21 -2.29 5.71
N PRO A 163 -28.41 -3.38 5.63
CA PRO A 163 -28.88 -4.72 5.94
C PRO A 163 -29.45 -4.81 7.36
N GLU A 164 -30.45 -5.66 7.57
CA GLU A 164 -31.13 -5.81 8.86
C GLU A 164 -30.17 -6.13 10.01
N ARG A 165 -29.09 -6.89 9.73
CA ARG A 165 -28.01 -7.19 10.69
C ARG A 165 -27.28 -5.96 11.25
N TYR A 166 -27.32 -4.82 10.55
CA TYR A 166 -26.77 -3.54 11.01
C TYR A 166 -27.86 -2.53 11.38
N ALA A 167 -29.13 -2.85 11.11
CA ALA A 167 -30.26 -2.00 11.46
C ALA A 167 -30.57 -2.05 12.96
N LYS A 168 -30.08 -3.08 13.68
CA LYS A 168 -30.33 -3.29 15.11
C LYS A 168 -29.01 -3.22 15.91
N LEU A 169 -29.08 -2.60 17.08
CA LEU A 169 -28.04 -2.59 18.10
C LEU A 169 -27.94 -3.98 18.78
N SER A 170 -26.89 -4.18 19.59
CA SER A 170 -26.69 -5.45 20.34
C SER A 170 -27.83 -5.77 21.31
N ASN A 171 -28.56 -4.75 21.78
CA ASN A 171 -29.76 -4.88 22.62
C ASN A 171 -31.06 -5.10 21.81
N GLY A 172 -30.97 -5.22 20.48
CA GLY A 172 -32.10 -5.41 19.58
C GLY A 172 -32.85 -4.14 19.17
N ALA A 173 -32.56 -2.99 19.79
CA ALA A 173 -33.17 -1.71 19.41
C ALA A 173 -32.72 -1.26 18.02
N ALA A 174 -33.55 -0.51 17.31
CA ALA A 174 -33.18 0.04 16.01
C ALA A 174 -32.02 1.04 16.17
N PHE A 175 -31.02 0.97 15.28
CA PHE A 175 -29.93 1.96 15.19
C PHE A 175 -30.29 3.08 14.21
N LEU A 176 -30.99 2.75 13.13
CA LEU A 176 -31.62 3.70 12.21
C LEU A 176 -32.99 4.09 12.77
N GLN A 177 -33.11 5.34 13.18
CA GLN A 177 -34.32 5.87 13.84
C GLN A 177 -35.24 6.55 12.83
N GLU A 178 -34.66 7.24 11.85
CA GLU A 178 -35.43 7.93 10.81
C GLU A 178 -34.71 7.88 9.46
N LEU A 179 -35.46 7.57 8.39
CA LEU A 179 -34.97 7.50 7.02
C LEU A 179 -35.85 8.39 6.13
N THR A 180 -35.32 9.53 5.69
CA THR A 180 -35.97 10.40 4.71
C THR A 180 -35.06 10.63 3.51
N PRO A 181 -35.58 11.10 2.35
CA PRO A 181 -34.74 11.47 1.21
C PRO A 181 -33.72 12.58 1.51
N MET A 182 -33.94 13.38 2.57
CA MET A 182 -33.13 14.56 2.90
C MET A 182 -32.12 14.30 4.01
N TYR A 183 -32.45 13.42 4.95
CA TYR A 183 -31.60 13.09 6.09
C TYR A 183 -31.90 11.71 6.64
N HIS A 184 -30.89 11.12 7.24
CA HIS A 184 -31.00 9.87 7.98
C HIS A 184 -30.58 10.14 9.42
N LEU A 185 -31.37 9.69 10.40
CA LEU A 185 -31.11 9.88 11.81
C LEU A 185 -30.70 8.56 12.47
N TYR A 186 -29.51 8.54 13.05
CA TYR A 186 -28.95 7.39 13.77
C TYR A 186 -28.64 7.79 15.21
N PHE A 187 -29.24 7.10 16.17
CA PHE A 187 -28.85 7.23 17.57
C PHE A 187 -29.19 5.96 18.35
N SER A 188 -28.48 5.77 19.47
CA SER A 188 -28.89 4.85 20.52
C SER A 188 -29.36 5.65 21.73
N ASP A 189 -30.40 5.16 22.39
CA ASP A 189 -30.90 5.77 23.62
C ASP A 189 -29.80 5.83 24.70
N ASP A 190 -28.93 4.82 24.74
CA ASP A 190 -27.83 4.76 25.70
C ASP A 190 -26.79 5.86 25.45
N THR A 191 -26.45 6.16 24.18
CA THR A 191 -25.55 7.26 23.84
C THR A 191 -26.18 8.61 24.14
N LEU A 192 -27.47 8.79 23.84
CA LEU A 192 -28.19 10.04 24.18
C LEU A 192 -28.27 10.25 25.70
N ARG A 193 -28.57 9.19 26.46
CA ARG A 193 -28.65 9.23 27.92
C ARG A 193 -27.29 9.62 28.53
N MET A 194 -26.22 8.97 28.08
CA MET A 194 -24.86 9.27 28.54
C MET A 194 -24.45 10.72 28.22
N ALA A 195 -24.78 11.22 27.02
CA ALA A 195 -24.53 12.62 26.66
C ALA A 195 -25.28 13.58 27.60
N CYS A 196 -26.56 13.31 27.87
CA CYS A 196 -27.37 14.09 28.79
C CYS A 196 -26.82 14.10 30.22
N GLU A 197 -26.38 12.95 30.74
CA GLU A 197 -25.76 12.79 32.06
C GLU A 197 -24.45 13.59 32.18
N GLN A 198 -23.69 13.71 31.09
CA GLN A 198 -22.49 14.54 31.00
C GLN A 198 -22.79 16.03 30.73
N GLY A 199 -24.06 16.44 30.74
CA GLY A 199 -24.47 17.82 30.50
C GLY A 199 -24.39 18.27 29.04
N ILE A 200 -24.13 17.35 28.10
CA ILE A 200 -24.11 17.65 26.66
C ILE A 200 -25.55 17.83 26.18
N LYS A 201 -25.87 19.02 25.67
CA LYS A 201 -27.23 19.39 25.24
C LYS A 201 -27.46 19.30 23.73
N ALA A 202 -26.41 19.13 22.94
CA ALA A 202 -26.50 18.99 21.50
C ALA A 202 -25.42 18.03 20.99
N LEU A 203 -25.81 17.12 20.10
CA LEU A 203 -24.93 16.24 19.34
C LEU A 203 -25.15 16.52 17.87
N ILE A 204 -24.09 16.92 17.18
CA ILE A 204 -24.14 17.21 15.74
C ILE A 204 -23.32 16.15 15.02
N GLY A 205 -24.00 15.28 14.28
CA GLY A 205 -23.38 14.39 13.31
C GLY A 205 -23.25 15.11 11.98
N TRP A 206 -22.02 15.33 11.52
CA TRP A 206 -21.77 15.85 10.17
C TRP A 206 -21.22 14.73 9.30
N TYR A 207 -21.79 14.58 8.10
CA TYR A 207 -21.28 13.68 7.08
C TYR A 207 -21.07 14.45 5.77
N THR A 208 -19.90 14.28 5.17
CA THR A 208 -19.62 14.74 3.81
C THR A 208 -19.83 13.59 2.84
N GLN A 209 -20.91 13.64 2.05
CA GLN A 209 -20.94 12.86 0.82
C GLN A 209 -19.90 13.45 -0.12
N ASN A 210 -18.85 12.69 -0.43
CA ASN A 210 -18.05 13.01 -1.61
C ASN A 210 -18.95 12.81 -2.83
N LEU A 211 -19.50 13.91 -3.36
CA LEU A 211 -20.09 13.96 -4.70
C LEU A 211 -18.96 13.75 -5.71
N ALA A 212 -18.52 12.49 -5.86
CA ALA A 212 -17.68 12.07 -6.95
C ALA A 212 -18.56 11.27 -7.92
N GLY A 213 -19.16 11.97 -8.87
CA GLY A 213 -19.87 11.32 -9.97
C GLY A 213 -21.13 12.03 -10.44
N GLU A 214 -21.02 13.29 -10.87
CA GLU A 214 -21.86 13.74 -11.97
C GLU A 214 -20.92 14.22 -13.08
N ASN A 215 -21.00 13.52 -14.20
CA ASN A 215 -20.16 13.68 -15.38
C ASN A 215 -20.45 15.03 -16.07
N GLY A 216 -19.38 15.71 -16.45
CA GLY A 216 -19.30 16.67 -17.55
C GLY A 216 -17.97 16.50 -18.23
#